data_AF-A0A352SN34-F1
#
_entry.id   AF-A0A352SN34-F1
#
_cell.length_a   1.000
_cell.length_b   1.000
_cell.length_c   1.000
_cell.angle_alpha   90.00
_cell.angle_beta   90.00
_cell.angle_gamma   90.00
#
_symmetry.space_group_name_H-M   'P 1'
#
loop_
_entity.id
_entity.type
_entity.pdbx_description
1 polymer ?
#
loop_
_entity_poly.entity_id
_entity_poly.type
_entity_poly.pdbx_seq_one_letter_code
_entity_poly.pdbx_strand_id
1 'polypeptide(L)'
;MKDVPWIAVTLGDPLGVGPEVTLKALKAVIEQSTSGVASFKTPVVIYGLRAHFEHYPAVKSLADALFREHSIQTIHSVDEVLHPGECGSNISFLEVPQAARAPNPYRLAGIAAKASLKKAVDDLKVYPNGSLITAPISKERLG
;
A
#
# COMPACT_ATOMS: atom_id res chain seq x y z
N MET A 1 6.08 25.35 -3.78
CA MET A 1 6.93 24.15 -3.70
C MET A 1 6.74 23.36 -4.99
N LYS A 2 7.78 22.73 -5.54
CA LYS A 2 7.56 21.76 -6.63
C LYS A 2 6.92 20.54 -5.99
N ASP A 3 5.70 20.19 -6.40
CA ASP A 3 5.02 19.00 -5.90
C ASP A 3 5.89 17.78 -6.22
N VAL A 4 6.24 16.99 -5.19
CA VAL A 4 7.02 15.77 -5.38
C VAL A 4 6.10 14.71 -5.98
N PRO A 5 6.45 14.10 -7.13
CA PRO A 5 5.63 13.03 -7.68
C PRO A 5 5.63 11.83 -6.73
N TRP A 6 4.47 11.18 -6.58
CA TRP A 6 4.33 10.05 -5.65
C TRP A 6 3.38 8.97 -6.19
N ILE A 7 3.41 7.79 -5.59
CA ILE A 7 2.61 6.65 -6.04
C ILE A 7 1.79 6.12 -4.86
N ALA A 8 0.47 6.12 -5.02
CA ALA A 8 -0.46 5.42 -4.16
C ALA A 8 -0.66 3.99 -4.66
N VAL A 9 -0.52 3.00 -3.79
CA VAL A 9 -0.78 1.59 -4.09
C VAL A 9 -1.82 1.04 -3.14
N THR A 10 -2.95 0.55 -3.65
CA THR A 10 -3.95 -0.11 -2.79
C THR A 10 -3.79 -1.62 -2.85
N LEU A 11 -3.78 -2.31 -1.70
CA LEU A 11 -3.63 -3.77 -1.63
C LEU A 11 -4.78 -4.57 -2.27
N GLY A 12 -5.89 -3.90 -2.60
CA GLY A 12 -7.06 -4.53 -3.18
C GLY A 12 -7.76 -5.43 -2.16
N ASP A 13 -8.30 -6.54 -2.64
CA ASP A 13 -9.04 -7.49 -1.83
C ASP A 13 -8.13 -8.31 -0.88
N PRO A 14 -8.35 -8.24 0.44
CA PRO A 14 -7.58 -9.01 1.42
C PRO A 14 -7.64 -10.53 1.24
N LEU A 15 -8.75 -11.04 0.69
CA LEU A 15 -8.97 -12.46 0.43
C LEU A 15 -8.69 -12.82 -1.04
N GLY A 16 -8.04 -11.94 -1.79
CA GLY A 16 -7.60 -12.15 -3.16
C GLY A 16 -6.08 -12.24 -3.26
N VAL A 17 -5.58 -12.21 -4.49
CA VAL A 17 -4.14 -12.24 -4.80
C VAL A 17 -3.46 -10.87 -4.68
N GLY A 18 -4.23 -9.80 -4.48
CA GLY A 18 -3.76 -8.41 -4.49
C GLY A 18 -2.60 -8.12 -3.52
N PRO A 19 -2.70 -8.54 -2.23
CA PRO A 19 -1.62 -8.38 -1.28
C PRO A 19 -0.32 -9.07 -1.72
N GLU A 20 -0.40 -10.31 -2.21
CA GLU A 20 0.76 -11.08 -2.67
C GLU A 20 1.42 -10.45 -3.90
N VAL A 21 0.63 -10.10 -4.92
CA VAL A 21 1.12 -9.46 -6.14
C VAL A 21 1.80 -8.13 -5.82
N THR A 22 1.23 -7.34 -4.90
CA THR A 22 1.82 -6.07 -4.47
C THR A 22 3.19 -6.27 -3.82
N LEU A 23 3.33 -7.23 -2.90
CA LEU A 23 4.61 -7.51 -2.25
C LEU A 23 5.66 -8.03 -3.24
N LYS A 24 5.27 -8.91 -4.17
CA LYS A 24 6.18 -9.43 -5.21
C LYS A 24 6.63 -8.34 -6.17
N ALA A 25 5.73 -7.46 -6.58
CA ALA A 25 6.06 -6.31 -7.41
C ALA A 25 7.00 -5.35 -6.67
N LEU A 26 6.71 -5.06 -5.39
CA LEU A 26 7.54 -4.23 -4.55
C LEU A 26 8.97 -4.80 -4.42
N LYS A 27 9.08 -6.10 -4.11
CA LYS A 27 10.37 -6.79 -4.04
C LYS A 27 11.16 -6.64 -5.35
N ALA A 28 10.53 -6.91 -6.49
CA ALA A 28 11.19 -6.79 -7.79
C ALA A 28 11.67 -5.35 -8.07
N VAL A 29 10.87 -4.32 -7.73
CA VAL A 29 11.25 -2.91 -7.89
C VAL A 29 12.44 -2.55 -6.99
N ILE A 30 12.44 -3.02 -5.75
CA ILE A 30 13.54 -2.76 -4.81
C ILE A 30 14.83 -3.44 -5.28
N GLU A 31 14.76 -4.72 -5.68
CA GLU A 31 15.91 -5.49 -6.17
C GLU A 31 16.53 -4.84 -7.43
N GLN A 32 15.70 -4.38 -8.37
CA GLN A 32 16.15 -3.64 -9.55
C GLN A 32 16.83 -2.31 -9.18
N SER A 33 16.36 -1.66 -8.11
CA SER A 33 16.93 -0.39 -7.64
C SER A 33 18.30 -0.56 -7.00
N THR A 34 18.53 -1.68 -6.31
CA THR A 34 19.82 -2.02 -5.69
C THR A 34 20.88 -2.47 -6.69
N SER A 35 20.47 -2.96 -7.86
CA SER A 35 21.37 -3.47 -8.90
C SER A 35 21.94 -2.37 -9.83
N GLY A 36 21.72 -1.09 -9.51
CA GLY A 36 22.31 0.05 -10.22
C GLY A 36 21.64 0.43 -11.56
N VAL A 37 20.49 -0.17 -11.90
CA VAL A 37 19.78 0.08 -13.16
C VAL A 37 18.94 1.36 -13.12
N ALA A 38 18.37 1.72 -11.96
CA ALA A 38 17.79 3.04 -11.68
C ALA A 38 17.50 3.15 -10.17
N SER A 39 17.90 4.24 -9.51
CA SER A 39 17.50 4.48 -8.12
C SER A 39 16.03 4.92 -8.08
N PHE A 40 15.16 4.08 -7.51
CA PHE A 40 13.75 4.41 -7.32
C PHE A 40 13.60 5.46 -6.20
N LYS A 41 13.42 6.71 -6.60
CA LYS A 41 13.31 7.88 -5.70
C LYS A 41 11.88 8.38 -5.47
N THR A 42 10.92 7.85 -6.21
CA THR A 42 9.52 8.26 -6.11
C THR A 42 8.91 7.66 -4.83
N PRO A 43 8.37 8.46 -3.90
CA PRO A 43 7.69 7.95 -2.73
C PRO A 43 6.51 7.04 -3.11
N VAL A 44 6.42 5.88 -2.45
CA VAL A 44 5.33 4.92 -2.59
C VAL A 44 4.62 4.80 -1.26
N VAL A 45 3.31 5.01 -1.28
CA VAL A 45 2.43 4.81 -0.13
C VAL A 45 1.49 3.64 -0.39
N ILE A 46 1.61 2.59 0.41
CA ILE A 46 0.79 1.38 0.33
C ILE A 46 -0.38 1.50 1.29
N TYR A 47 -1.61 1.44 0.79
CA TYR A 47 -2.85 1.58 1.55
C TYR A 47 -3.47 0.21 1.83
N GLY A 48 -3.74 -0.09 3.10
CA GLY A 48 -4.34 -1.37 3.51
C GLY A 48 -4.44 -1.56 5.02
N LEU A 49 -4.64 -2.80 5.45
CA LEU A 49 -4.42 -3.24 6.84
C LEU A 49 -3.27 -4.24 6.88
N ARG A 50 -2.51 -4.26 7.98
CA ARG A 50 -1.48 -5.31 8.18
C ARG A 50 -2.06 -6.72 8.13
N ALA A 51 -3.27 -6.88 8.67
CA ALA A 51 -4.03 -8.12 8.65
C ALA A 51 -4.27 -8.67 7.23
N HIS A 52 -4.18 -7.85 6.17
CA HIS A 52 -4.32 -8.34 4.79
C HIS A 52 -3.18 -9.31 4.39
N PHE A 53 -2.03 -9.26 5.06
CA PHE A 53 -0.93 -10.17 4.80
C PHE A 53 -1.00 -11.46 5.65
N GLU A 54 -1.82 -11.47 6.70
CA GLU A 54 -1.87 -12.57 7.67
C GLU A 54 -2.61 -13.81 7.16
N HIS A 55 -3.40 -13.66 6.10
CA HIS A 55 -4.26 -14.74 5.59
C HIS A 55 -3.47 -15.93 5.04
N TYR A 56 -2.29 -15.67 4.49
CA TYR A 56 -1.43 -16.69 3.88
C TYR A 56 -0.03 -16.66 4.51
N PRO A 57 0.46 -17.76 5.12
CA PRO A 57 1.75 -17.77 5.80
C PRO A 57 2.93 -17.27 4.95
N ALA A 58 2.98 -17.67 3.67
CA ALA A 58 4.04 -17.22 2.75
C ALA A 58 3.98 -15.71 2.47
N VAL A 59 2.77 -15.14 2.38
CA VAL A 59 2.55 -13.70 2.17
C VAL A 59 2.94 -12.94 3.44
N LYS A 60 2.55 -13.43 4.61
CA LYS A 60 2.94 -12.87 5.90
C LYS A 60 4.47 -12.85 6.06
N SER A 61 5.14 -13.97 5.82
CA SER A 61 6.59 -14.06 5.91
C SER A 61 7.30 -13.12 4.93
N LEU A 62 6.79 -12.97 3.71
CA LEU A 62 7.31 -12.03 2.73
C LEU A 62 7.11 -10.57 3.18
N ALA A 63 5.94 -10.23 3.70
CA ALA A 63 5.67 -8.89 4.25
C ALA A 63 6.61 -8.60 5.41
N ASP A 64 6.70 -9.48 6.40
CA ASP A 64 7.56 -9.29 7.58
C ASP A 64 9.04 -9.11 7.18
N ALA A 65 9.51 -9.86 6.17
CA ALA A 65 10.86 -9.72 5.63
C ALA A 65 11.06 -8.35 4.96
N LEU A 66 10.21 -7.97 3.99
CA LEU A 66 10.34 -6.71 3.26
C LEU A 66 10.24 -5.49 4.18
N PHE A 67 9.31 -5.51 5.14
CA PHE A 67 9.13 -4.39 6.05
C PHE A 67 10.33 -4.21 6.98
N ARG A 68 10.93 -5.30 7.45
CA ARG A 68 12.15 -5.26 8.27
C ARG A 68 13.38 -4.85 7.46
N GLU A 69 13.61 -5.50 6.31
CA GLU A 69 14.80 -5.30 5.46
C GLU A 69 14.86 -3.91 4.85
N HIS A 70 13.70 -3.32 4.52
CA HIS A 70 13.61 -2.01 3.88
C HIS A 70 13.05 -0.92 4.80
N SER A 71 12.96 -1.21 6.11
CA SER A 71 12.48 -0.26 7.12
C SER A 71 11.18 0.44 6.69
N ILE A 72 10.24 -0.30 6.11
CA ILE A 72 8.96 0.26 5.64
C ILE A 72 8.17 0.68 6.87
N GLN A 73 8.00 1.98 7.05
CA GLN A 73 7.33 2.55 8.20
C GLN A 73 5.82 2.59 8.00
N THR A 74 5.07 2.40 9.09
CA THR A 74 3.66 2.74 9.09
C THR A 74 3.52 4.24 9.31
N ILE A 75 2.81 4.93 8.42
CA ILE A 75 2.52 6.37 8.47
C ILE A 75 1.04 6.62 8.74
N HIS A 76 0.69 7.84 9.17
CA HIS A 76 -0.68 8.25 9.44
C HIS A 76 -1.24 9.23 8.40
N SER A 77 -0.38 9.99 7.74
CA SER A 77 -0.70 10.87 6.61
C SER A 77 0.32 10.75 5.50
N VAL A 78 -0.14 10.97 4.26
CA VAL A 78 0.72 11.10 3.08
C VAL A 78 1.67 12.31 3.20
N ASP A 79 1.30 13.33 4.00
CA ASP A 79 2.16 14.47 4.30
C ASP A 79 3.55 14.07 4.82
N GLU A 80 3.62 13.03 5.64
CA GLU A 80 4.87 12.55 6.26
C GLU A 80 5.91 12.09 5.22
N VAL A 81 5.46 11.79 3.99
CA VAL A 81 6.32 11.28 2.90
C VAL A 81 6.54 12.31 1.79
N LEU A 82 5.66 13.31 1.66
CA LEU A 82 5.76 14.33 0.62
C LEU A 82 6.68 15.50 0.99
N HIS A 83 7.07 15.61 2.26
CA HIS A 83 8.01 16.63 2.72
C HIS A 83 9.44 16.05 2.79
N PRO A 84 10.36 16.50 1.91
CA PRO A 84 11.72 15.98 1.87
C PRO A 84 12.48 16.33 3.15
N GLY A 85 12.74 15.32 3.99
CA GLY A 85 13.49 15.44 5.24
C GLY A 85 12.95 14.58 6.40
N GLU A 86 11.70 14.11 6.31
CA GLU A 86 11.01 13.48 7.44
C GLU A 86 10.97 11.94 7.40
N CYS A 87 11.07 11.32 6.21
CA CYS A 87 11.00 9.86 6.08
C CYS A 87 12.28 9.26 5.46
N GLY A 88 12.90 8.31 6.16
CA GLY A 88 14.14 7.64 5.75
C GLY A 88 13.95 6.54 4.70
N SER A 89 12.70 6.18 4.36
CA SER A 89 12.37 5.19 3.34
C SER A 89 11.49 5.81 2.26
N ASN A 90 11.73 5.45 1.00
CA ASN A 90 10.87 5.83 -0.13
C ASN A 90 9.57 5.01 -0.18
N ILE A 91 9.40 4.01 0.70
CA ILE A 91 8.23 3.15 0.74
C ILE A 91 7.65 3.18 2.14
N SER A 92 6.38 3.56 2.22
CA SER A 92 5.63 3.67 3.46
C SER A 92 4.30 2.94 3.37
N PHE A 93 3.79 2.51 4.53
CA PHE A 93 2.52 1.81 4.64
C PHE A 93 1.52 2.68 5.41
N LEU A 94 0.38 3.00 4.82
CA LEU A 94 -0.69 3.73 5.48
C LEU A 94 -1.78 2.76 5.88
N GLU A 95 -1.96 2.57 7.19
CA GLU A 95 -2.99 1.70 7.73
C GLU A 95 -4.36 2.38 7.65
N VAL A 96 -5.36 1.68 7.08
CA VAL A 96 -6.71 2.21 6.86
C VAL A 96 -7.72 1.48 7.76
N PRO A 97 -7.83 1.85 9.05
CA PRO A 97 -8.59 1.11 10.07
C PRO A 97 -10.12 1.12 9.86
N GLN A 98 -10.66 2.02 9.03
CA GLN A 98 -12.11 2.10 8.75
C GLN A 98 -12.67 0.87 8.00
N ALA A 99 -11.80 -0.07 7.62
CA ALA A 99 -12.12 -1.36 7.02
C ALA A 99 -12.91 -2.36 7.90
N ALA A 100 -13.19 -2.06 9.18
CA ALA A 100 -13.42 -3.08 10.20
C ALA A 100 -14.87 -3.38 10.64
N ARG A 101 -15.93 -3.13 9.84
CA ARG A 101 -17.31 -3.54 10.24
C ARG A 101 -18.14 -4.10 9.10
N ALA A 102 -18.30 -5.43 9.09
CA ALA A 102 -19.24 -6.17 8.23
C ALA A 102 -19.69 -7.48 8.92
N PRO A 103 -20.82 -8.06 8.51
CA PRO A 103 -21.41 -9.23 9.16
C PRO A 103 -20.62 -10.53 8.96
N ASN A 104 -19.72 -10.60 7.98
CA ASN A 104 -18.87 -11.76 7.75
C ASN A 104 -17.50 -11.37 7.14
N PRO A 105 -16.48 -12.25 7.24
CA PRO A 105 -15.14 -12.01 6.69
C PRO A 105 -15.11 -11.71 5.19
N TYR A 106 -16.02 -12.31 4.41
CA TYR A 106 -16.11 -12.11 2.97
C TYR A 106 -16.48 -10.67 2.60
N ARG A 107 -17.44 -10.07 3.31
CA ARG A 107 -17.87 -8.69 3.11
C ARG A 107 -16.92 -7.68 3.76
N LEU A 108 -16.30 -8.04 4.88
CA LEU A 108 -15.23 -7.25 5.50
C LEU A 108 -14.09 -6.99 4.50
N ALA A 109 -13.70 -8.01 3.74
CA ALA A 109 -12.66 -7.90 2.72
C ALA A 109 -12.99 -6.85 1.64
N GLY A 110 -14.22 -6.84 1.13
CA GLY A 110 -14.67 -5.84 0.17
C GLY A 110 -14.73 -4.43 0.76
N ILE A 111 -15.25 -4.27 1.99
CA ILE A 111 -15.29 -2.98 2.68
C ILE A 111 -13.87 -2.46 2.92
N ALA A 112 -12.94 -3.32 3.32
CA ALA A 112 -11.54 -2.97 3.50
C ALA A 112 -10.89 -2.46 2.21
N ALA A 113 -11.05 -3.21 1.12
CA ALA A 113 -10.54 -2.83 -0.19
C ALA A 113 -11.11 -1.47 -0.66
N LYS A 114 -12.42 -1.27 -0.48
CA LYS A 114 -13.10 0.00 -0.79
C LYS A 114 -12.60 1.15 0.08
N ALA A 115 -12.38 0.94 1.38
CA ALA A 115 -11.87 1.96 2.28
C ALA A 115 -10.46 2.40 1.89
N SER A 116 -9.56 1.45 1.60
CA SER A 116 -8.21 1.76 1.12
C SER A 116 -8.22 2.52 -0.20
N LEU A 117 -9.07 2.10 -1.16
CA LEU A 117 -9.23 2.81 -2.43
C LEU A 117 -9.76 4.23 -2.22
N LYS A 118 -10.79 4.40 -1.39
CA LYS A 118 -11.37 5.70 -1.09
C LYS A 118 -10.31 6.63 -0.48
N LYS A 119 -9.56 6.15 0.51
CA LYS A 119 -8.52 6.93 1.18
C LYS A 119 -7.44 7.37 0.19
N ALA A 120 -6.94 6.46 -0.65
CA ALA A 120 -5.96 6.81 -1.69
C ALA A 120 -6.48 7.87 -2.67
N VAL A 121 -7.75 7.77 -3.09
CA VAL A 121 -8.40 8.78 -3.95
C VAL A 121 -8.58 10.12 -3.25
N ASP A 122 -8.95 10.12 -1.98
CA ASP A 122 -9.08 11.36 -1.20
C ASP A 122 -7.73 12.06 -1.08
N ASP A 123 -6.65 11.30 -0.81
CA ASP A 123 -5.29 11.86 -0.73
C ASP A 123 -4.80 12.40 -2.08
N LEU A 124 -5.12 11.73 -3.19
CA LEU A 124 -4.81 12.23 -4.54
C LEU A 124 -5.57 13.51 -4.91
N LYS A 125 -6.75 13.77 -4.32
CA LYS A 125 -7.45 15.05 -4.52
C LYS A 125 -6.77 16.19 -3.77
N VAL A 126 -6.13 15.90 -2.63
CA VAL A 126 -5.38 16.89 -1.84
C VAL A 126 -3.99 17.10 -2.44
N TYR A 127 -3.32 16.03 -2.87
CA TYR A 127 -1.97 16.02 -3.44
C TYR A 127 -2.00 15.48 -4.89
N PRO A 128 -2.40 16.31 -5.88
CA PRO A 128 -2.72 15.86 -7.23
C PRO A 128 -1.53 15.37 -8.07
N ASN A 129 -0.29 15.56 -7.62
CA ASN A 129 0.90 15.05 -8.32
C ASN A 129 1.19 13.56 -8.06
N GLY A 130 0.18 12.80 -7.64
CA GLY A 130 0.29 11.37 -7.40
C GLY A 130 -0.28 10.53 -8.53
N SER A 131 0.18 9.28 -8.62
CA SER A 131 -0.41 8.24 -9.46
C SER A 131 -1.03 7.14 -8.60
N LEU A 132 -2.13 6.52 -9.07
CA LEU A 132 -2.80 5.43 -8.37
C LEU A 132 -2.57 4.10 -9.06
N ILE A 133 -2.09 3.11 -8.32
CA ILE A 133 -2.01 1.71 -8.73
C ILE A 133 -2.96 0.91 -7.84
N THR A 134 -3.91 0.20 -8.46
CA THR A 134 -4.89 -0.60 -7.73
C THR A 134 -4.67 -2.08 -7.95
N ALA A 135 -4.46 -2.84 -6.87
CA ALA A 135 -4.59 -4.29 -6.95
C ALA A 135 -6.08 -4.70 -7.08
N PRO A 136 -6.38 -5.90 -7.60
CA PRO A 136 -7.75 -6.32 -7.90
C PRO A 136 -8.67 -6.31 -6.67
N ILE A 137 -9.93 -5.94 -6.89
CA ILE A 137 -11.02 -5.96 -5.90
C ILE A 137 -12.16 -6.83 -6.44
N SER A 138 -12.72 -7.72 -5.62
CA SER A 138 -13.94 -8.44 -6.00
C SER A 138 -15.17 -7.56 -5.82
N LYS A 139 -15.92 -7.34 -6.91
CA LYS A 139 -17.21 -6.63 -6.87
C LYS A 139 -18.25 -7.36 -6.03
N GLU A 140 -18.22 -8.70 -6.05
CA GLU A 140 -19.15 -9.56 -5.29
C GLU A 140 -19.00 -9.39 -3.77
N ARG A 141 -17.80 -9.01 -3.31
CA ARG A 141 -17.51 -8.76 -1.89
C ARG A 141 -17.93 -7.36 -1.42
N LEU A 142 -18.26 -6.46 -2.34
CA LEU A 142 -18.70 -5.09 -2.02
C LEU A 142 -20.18 -5.02 -1.61
N GLY A 143 -21.00 -6.01 -2.03
CA GLY A 143 -22.44 -6.05 -1.81
C GLY A 143 -23.24 -5.67 -3.04
#